data_AF-A0A430QA36-F1
#
_entry.id   AF-A0A430QA36-F1
#
_cell.length_a   1.000
_cell.length_b   1.000
_cell.length_c   1.000
_cell.angle_alpha   90.00
_cell.angle_beta   90.00
_cell.angle_gamma   90.00
#
_symmetry.space_group_name_H-M   'P 1'
#
loop_
_entity.id
_entity.type
_entity.pdbx_description
1 polymer ?
#
loop_
_entity_poly.entity_id
_entity_poly.type
_entity_poly.pdbx_seq_one_letter_code
_entity_poly.pdbx_strand_id
1 'polypeptide(L)'
;MNENYNEFDENEENKFCYTEIHEKYIDTVERVLEEQLCQRIPHFSMRSFIDGLLSNYSSLDGEVFEMLYTFTDFLAFKEMMIDYKKVRRTIK
;
A
#
# COMPACT_ATOMS: atom_id res chain seq x y z
N MET A 1 -4.53 -8.77 2.28
CA MET A 1 -5.95 -8.59 2.67
C MET A 1 -6.54 -9.80 3.39
N ASN A 2 -6.58 -10.99 2.78
CA ASN A 2 -7.26 -12.19 3.32
C ASN A 2 -6.84 -12.63 4.73
N GLU A 3 -5.61 -12.35 5.15
CA GLU A 3 -5.07 -12.78 6.44
C GLU A 3 -5.57 -11.92 7.62
N ASN A 4 -5.71 -10.60 7.41
CA ASN A 4 -5.80 -9.64 8.52
C ASN A 4 -7.07 -8.78 8.53
N TYR A 5 -7.97 -8.93 7.55
CA TYR A 5 -9.16 -8.07 7.41
C TYR A 5 -10.12 -8.12 8.62
N ASN A 6 -10.08 -9.19 9.44
CA ASN A 6 -10.90 -9.28 10.64
C ASN A 6 -10.45 -8.33 11.75
N GLU A 7 -9.17 -7.94 11.76
CA GLU A 7 -8.59 -7.02 12.74
C GLU A 7 -9.06 -5.58 12.55
N PHE A 8 -9.47 -5.20 11.34
CA PHE A 8 -9.85 -3.82 11.03
C PHE A 8 -11.30 -3.50 11.40
N ASP A 9 -11.52 -2.29 11.93
CA ASP A 9 -12.83 -1.74 12.26
C ASP A 9 -12.91 -0.23 11.99
N GLU A 10 -14.13 0.31 12.05
CA GLU A 10 -14.48 1.70 11.72
C GLU A 10 -14.20 2.68 12.87
N ASN A 11 -13.58 2.24 13.96
CA ASN A 11 -13.28 3.15 15.07
C ASN A 11 -12.20 4.16 14.66
N GLU A 12 -12.28 5.38 15.18
CA GLU A 12 -11.24 6.39 14.97
C GLU A 12 -9.89 5.96 15.59
N GLU A 13 -9.93 5.29 16.74
CA GLU A 13 -8.75 4.76 17.41
C GLU A 13 -8.15 3.57 16.64
N ASN A 14 -6.84 3.62 16.40
CA ASN A 14 -6.10 2.57 15.70
C ASN A 14 -5.58 1.51 16.67
N LYS A 15 -5.70 0.23 16.28
CA LYS A 15 -5.12 -0.87 17.05
C LYS A 15 -3.60 -0.91 16.89
N PHE A 16 -2.89 -1.33 17.94
CA PHE A 16 -1.43 -1.49 17.90
C PHE A 16 -0.95 -2.41 16.76
N CYS A 17 -1.70 -3.46 16.43
CA CYS A 17 -1.35 -4.38 15.34
C CYS A 17 -1.45 -3.76 13.94
N TYR A 18 -2.10 -2.61 13.77
CA TYR A 18 -2.28 -1.99 12.46
C TYR A 18 -0.95 -1.59 11.82
N THR A 19 0.02 -1.13 12.62
CA THR A 19 1.35 -0.75 12.14
C THR A 19 2.07 -1.94 11.51
N GLU A 20 2.20 -3.05 12.24
CA GLU A 20 2.88 -4.25 11.75
C GLU A 20 2.20 -4.85 10.51
N ILE A 21 0.86 -4.80 10.48
CA ILE A 21 0.09 -5.28 9.31
C ILE A 21 0.31 -4.37 8.10
N HIS A 22 0.39 -3.06 8.30
CA HIS A 22 0.62 -2.09 7.23
C HIS A 22 2.06 -2.18 6.68
N GLU A 23 3.06 -2.32 7.55
CA GLU A 23 4.45 -2.54 7.14
C GLU A 23 4.58 -3.80 6.27
N LYS A 24 3.99 -4.93 6.69
CA LYS A 24 3.97 -6.15 5.88
C LYS A 24 3.29 -5.96 4.52
N TYR A 25 2.25 -5.12 4.47
CA TYR A 25 1.57 -4.78 3.23
C TYR A 25 2.47 -3.96 2.29
N ILE A 26 3.10 -2.91 2.81
CA ILE A 26 4.06 -2.08 2.07
C ILE A 26 5.19 -2.95 1.51
N ASP A 27 5.84 -3.77 2.35
CA ASP A 27 6.91 -4.68 1.93
C ASP A 27 6.46 -5.61 0.78
N THR A 28 5.21 -6.08 0.85
CA THR A 28 4.65 -6.94 -0.19
C THR A 28 4.44 -6.17 -1.49
N VAL A 29 3.89 -4.96 -1.42
CA VAL A 29 3.66 -4.10 -2.61
C VAL A 29 4.98 -3.71 -3.24
N GLU A 30 5.95 -3.22 -2.46
CA GLU A 30 7.27 -2.83 -2.94
C GLU A 30 7.97 -4.00 -3.64
N ARG A 31 8.00 -5.18 -3.01
CA ARG A 31 8.61 -6.38 -3.60
C ARG A 31 7.95 -6.77 -4.92
N VAL A 32 6.61 -6.76 -4.99
CA VAL A 32 5.89 -7.12 -6.22
C VAL A 32 6.18 -6.12 -7.32
N LEU A 33 6.17 -4.82 -7.02
CA LEU A 33 6.49 -3.78 -7.99
C LEU A 33 7.93 -3.89 -8.50
N GLU A 34 8.88 -4.11 -7.59
CA GLU A 34 10.30 -4.28 -7.91
C GLU A 34 10.53 -5.51 -8.80
N GLU A 35 9.92 -6.66 -8.46
CA GLU A 35 10.00 -7.90 -9.23
C GLU A 35 9.43 -7.72 -10.66
N GLN A 36 8.35 -6.97 -10.82
CA GLN A 36 7.74 -6.70 -12.13
C GLN A 36 8.56 -5.70 -12.95
N LEU A 37 9.09 -4.64 -12.32
CA LEU A 37 9.88 -3.62 -13.00
C LEU A 37 11.27 -4.15 -13.37
N CYS A 38 11.88 -5.00 -12.55
CA CYS A 38 13.16 -5.65 -12.85
C CYS A 38 13.12 -6.49 -14.14
N GLN A 39 11.95 -7.04 -14.51
CA GLN A 39 11.80 -7.78 -15.76
C GLN A 39 11.96 -6.90 -17.01
N ARG A 40 11.74 -5.59 -16.89
CA ARG A 40 11.83 -4.62 -17.99
C ARG A 40 13.01 -3.67 -17.86
N ILE A 41 13.44 -3.39 -16.62
CA ILE A 41 14.49 -2.45 -16.27
C ILE A 41 15.50 -3.21 -15.40
N PRO A 42 16.60 -3.73 -15.98
CA PRO A 42 17.62 -4.44 -15.22
C PRO A 42 18.19 -3.57 -14.10
N HIS A 43 18.39 -4.18 -12.93
CA HIS A 43 18.90 -3.49 -11.73
C HIS A 43 18.01 -2.35 -11.23
N PHE A 44 16.71 -2.37 -11.56
CA PHE A 44 15.75 -1.48 -10.93
C PHE A 44 15.76 -1.70 -9.41
N SER A 45 15.70 -0.60 -8.66
CA SER A 45 15.55 -0.62 -7.20
C SER A 45 14.37 0.24 -6.79
N MET A 46 13.39 -0.38 -6.13
CA MET A 46 12.20 0.36 -5.67
C MET A 46 12.59 1.42 -4.64
N ARG A 47 13.54 1.11 -3.77
CA ARG A 47 14.08 2.05 -2.78
C ARG A 47 14.67 3.30 -3.44
N SER A 48 15.59 3.14 -4.40
CA SER A 48 16.19 4.28 -5.10
C SER A 48 15.16 5.08 -5.91
N PHE A 49 14.13 4.39 -6.43
CA PHE A 49 13.02 5.04 -7.12
C PHE A 49 12.17 5.90 -6.17
N ILE A 50 11.82 5.40 -4.98
CA ILE A 50 11.08 6.15 -3.96
C ILE A 50 11.91 7.35 -3.45
N ASP A 51 13.21 7.20 -3.22
CA ASP A 51 14.08 8.30 -2.80
C ASP A 51 14.13 9.42 -3.87
N GLY A 52 14.22 9.03 -5.14
CA GLY A 52 14.14 9.95 -6.27
C GLY A 52 12.78 10.63 -6.41
N LEU A 53 11.70 9.90 -6.11
CA LEU A 53 10.32 10.38 -6.08
C LEU A 53 10.12 11.49 -5.05
N LEU A 54 10.51 11.24 -3.79
CA LEU A 54 10.39 12.21 -2.70
C LEU A 54 11.16 13.51 -2.99
N SER A 55 12.29 13.39 -3.69
CA SER A 55 13.13 14.52 -4.07
C SER A 55 12.57 15.36 -5.23
N ASN A 56 11.63 14.82 -6.02
CA ASN A 56 11.07 15.45 -7.22
C ASN A 56 9.55 15.62 -7.17
N TYR A 57 8.93 15.52 -5.99
CA TYR A 57 7.47 15.50 -5.82
C TYR A 57 6.72 16.67 -6.51
N SER A 58 7.36 17.83 -6.68
CA SER A 58 6.75 19.01 -7.32
C SER A 58 6.74 19.00 -8.86
N SER A 59 7.47 18.09 -9.51
CA SER A 59 7.64 18.06 -10.98
C SER A 59 6.95 16.88 -11.67
N LEU A 60 6.35 15.97 -10.89
CA LEU A 60 5.75 14.75 -11.39
C LEU A 60 4.28 15.01 -11.75
N ASP A 61 3.93 14.73 -13.00
CA ASP A 61 2.57 14.93 -13.52
C ASP A 61 1.62 13.87 -12.96
N GLY A 62 1.01 14.22 -11.81
CA GLY A 62 -0.28 13.82 -11.26
C GLY A 62 -0.51 12.35 -10.94
N GLU A 63 -1.11 11.62 -11.89
CA GLU A 63 -2.06 10.55 -11.53
C GLU A 63 -1.40 9.22 -11.15
N VAL A 64 -0.38 8.78 -11.89
CA VAL A 64 0.29 7.49 -11.62
C VAL A 64 1.07 7.55 -10.30
N PHE A 65 1.62 8.71 -9.97
CA PHE A 65 2.39 8.91 -8.75
C PHE A 65 1.49 9.12 -7.54
N GLU A 66 0.38 9.85 -7.68
CA GLU A 66 -0.68 9.90 -6.68
C GLU A 66 -1.20 8.48 -6.38
N MET A 67 -1.46 7.68 -7.42
CA MET A 67 -1.84 6.28 -7.27
C MET A 67 -0.80 5.48 -6.49
N LEU A 68 0.49 5.58 -6.84
CA LEU A 68 1.55 4.88 -6.09
C LEU A 68 1.62 5.34 -4.63
N TYR A 69 1.41 6.64 -4.37
CA TYR A 69 1.38 7.19 -3.03
C TYR A 69 0.23 6.62 -2.19
N THR A 70 -0.94 6.38 -2.79
CA THR A 70 -2.07 5.75 -2.08
C THR A 70 -1.75 4.36 -1.52
N PHE A 71 -0.79 3.62 -2.11
CA PHE A 71 -0.36 2.34 -1.55
C PHE A 71 0.46 2.47 -0.26
N THR A 72 0.99 3.65 0.03
CA THR A 72 1.73 3.93 1.27
C THR A 72 0.88 4.66 2.31
N ASP A 73 -0.31 5.14 1.91
CA ASP A 73 -1.23 5.84 2.79
C ASP A 73 -1.99 4.86 3.71
N PHE A 74 -1.79 5.02 5.01
CA PHE A 74 -2.41 4.15 6.01
C PHE A 74 -3.93 4.27 6.06
N LEU A 75 -4.49 5.47 5.85
CA LEU A 75 -5.95 5.68 5.94
C LEU A 75 -6.66 5.00 4.77
N ALA A 76 -6.14 5.18 3.55
CA ALA A 76 -6.62 4.48 2.36
C ALA A 76 -6.50 2.95 2.53
N PHE A 77 -5.39 2.48 3.10
CA PHE A 77 -5.21 1.06 3.42
C PHE A 77 -6.24 0.54 4.43
N LYS A 78 -6.50 1.29 5.51
CA LYS A 78 -7.49 0.93 6.53
C LYS A 78 -8.89 0.84 5.93
N GLU A 79 -9.30 1.84 5.15
CA GLU A 79 -10.59 1.84 4.45
C GLU A 79 -10.74 0.63 3.53
N MET A 80 -9.72 0.36 2.72
CA MET A 80 -9.68 -0.81 1.82
C MET A 80 -9.85 -2.14 2.58
N MET A 81 -9.22 -2.30 3.75
CA MET A 81 -9.36 -3.51 4.58
C MET A 81 -10.75 -3.65 5.19
N ILE A 82 -11.38 -2.54 5.60
CA ILE A 82 -12.76 -2.51 6.12
C ILE A 82 -13.76 -2.85 5.02
N ASP A 83 -13.60 -2.26 3.83
CA ASP A 83 -14.47 -2.55 2.69
C ASP A 83 -14.34 -4.00 2.24
N TYR A 84 -13.13 -4.52 2.21
CA TYR A 84 -12.89 -5.94 1.96
C TYR A 84 -13.62 -6.83 2.98
N LYS A 85 -13.59 -6.48 4.27
CA LYS A 85 -14.32 -7.18 5.34
C LYS A 85 -15.83 -7.15 5.11
N LYS A 86 -16.40 -6.01 4.69
CA LYS A 86 -17.83 -5.86 4.37
C LYS A 86 -18.22 -6.76 3.21
N VAL A 87 -17.48 -6.69 2.10
CA VAL A 87 -17.73 -7.52 0.91
C VAL A 87 -17.72 -9.01 1.25
N ARG A 88 -16.74 -9.48 2.04
CA ARG A 88 -16.68 -10.88 2.47
C ARG A 88 -17.82 -11.33 3.38
N ARG A 89 -18.46 -10.39 4.11
CA ARG A 89 -19.65 -10.68 4.94
C ARG A 89 -20.91 -10.79 4.10
N THR A 90 -21.03 -10.00 3.04
CA THR A 90 -22.20 -9.99 2.14
C THR A 90 -22.25 -11.19 1.19
N ILE A 91 -21.11 -11.84 0.94
CA ILE A 91 -21.01 -13.04 0.06
C ILE A 91 -21.23 -14.36 0.84
N LYS A 92 -21.51 -14.30 2.15
CA LYS A 92 -21.93 -15.45 2.97
C LYS A 92 -23.44 -15.50 3.12
#